data_AF-A0A958ALQ5-F1
#
_entry.id   AF-A0A958ALQ5-F1
#
_cell.length_a   1.000
_cell.length_b   1.000
_cell.length_c   1.000
_cell.angle_alpha   90.00
_cell.angle_beta   90.00
_cell.angle_gamma   90.00
#
_symmetry.space_group_name_H-M   'P 1'
#
loop_
_entity.id
_entity.type
_entity.pdbx_description
1 polymer ?
#
loop_
_entity_poly.entity_id
_entity_poly.type
_entity_poly.pdbx_seq_one_letter_code
_entity_poly.pdbx_strand_id
1 'polypeptide(L)'
;GQNGVADPRLRHVDPALFASYGSRLDLPLRKRATHFFTEMARVEQGIAAWQAGDLTRFGELIAQSGESSIKNYESGCPQLITLYEIL
;
A
#
# COMPACT_ATOMS: atom_id res chain seq x y z
N GLY A 1 -7.58 32.89 18.33
CA GLY A 1 -6.44 31.96 18.39
C GLY A 1 -6.96 30.54 18.47
N GLN A 2 -6.78 29.77 17.40
CA GLN A 2 -6.76 28.30 17.42
C GLN A 2 -5.71 27.88 16.38
N ASN A 3 -4.63 27.27 16.83
CA ASN A 3 -3.51 26.82 16.00
C ASN A 3 -3.99 25.73 15.02
N GLY A 4 -3.65 25.90 13.74
CA GLY A 4 -3.98 24.97 12.66
C GLY A 4 -3.14 23.70 12.73
N VAL A 5 -3.69 22.64 13.31
CA VAL A 5 -3.21 21.28 13.04
C VAL A 5 -3.93 20.82 11.77
N ALA A 6 -3.16 20.63 10.69
CA ALA A 6 -3.68 20.08 9.45
C ALA A 6 -4.34 18.71 9.71
N ASP A 7 -5.45 18.44 9.01
CA ASP A 7 -6.12 17.14 9.02
C ASP A 7 -5.09 16.00 8.82
N PRO A 8 -4.87 15.13 9.82
CA PRO A 8 -3.78 14.16 9.78
C PRO A 8 -4.03 13.11 8.71
N ARG A 9 -3.07 12.96 7.78
CA ARG A 9 -3.08 11.98 6.69
C ARG A 9 -1.87 11.08 6.79
N LEU A 10 -1.99 9.83 6.33
CA LEU A 10 -0.88 8.87 6.34
C LEU A 10 0.37 9.39 5.60
N ARG A 11 0.19 10.17 4.52
CA ARG A 11 1.28 10.82 3.79
C ARG A 11 2.11 11.82 4.61
N HIS A 12 1.60 12.28 5.75
CA HIS A 12 2.32 13.20 6.66
C HIS A 12 3.13 12.44 7.72
N VAL A 13 3.09 11.10 7.72
CA VAL A 13 3.80 10.24 8.66
C VAL A 13 5.00 9.62 7.94
N ASP A 14 6.18 9.72 8.54
CA ASP A 14 7.38 9.06 8.05
C ASP A 14 7.19 7.52 8.05
N PRO A 15 7.47 6.81 6.94
CA PRO A 15 7.41 5.35 6.90
C PRO A 15 8.19 4.66 8.03
N ALA A 16 9.32 5.22 8.48
CA ALA A 16 10.12 4.69 9.58
C ALA A 16 9.39 4.80 10.93
N LEU A 17 8.57 5.83 11.14
CA LEU A 17 7.70 5.95 12.31
C LEU A 17 6.60 4.89 12.27
N PHE A 18 5.98 4.67 11.11
CA PHE A 18 5.01 3.59 10.97
C PHE A 18 5.64 2.21 11.20
N ALA A 19 6.85 1.95 10.70
CA ALA A 19 7.56 0.70 10.95
C ALA A 19 7.83 0.48 12.45
N SER A 20 8.15 1.55 13.18
CA SER A 20 8.47 1.50 14.62
C SER A 20 7.24 1.39 15.52
N TYR A 21 6.12 2.02 15.13
CA TYR A 21 4.96 2.21 16.01
C TYR A 21 3.64 1.63 15.48
N GLY A 22 3.60 1.16 14.24
CA GLY A 22 2.39 0.68 13.57
C GLY A 22 1.73 -0.51 14.28
N SER A 23 2.49 -1.28 15.06
CA SER A 23 1.97 -2.36 15.92
C SER A 23 1.02 -1.86 17.02
N ARG A 24 1.10 -0.58 17.39
CA ARG A 24 0.20 0.06 18.36
C ARG A 24 -1.18 0.37 17.80
N LEU A 25 -1.36 0.29 16.48
CA LEU A 25 -2.66 0.44 15.85
C LEU A 25 -3.48 -0.85 15.97
N ASP A 26 -4.78 -0.67 16.19
CA ASP A 26 -5.77 -1.73 16.05
C ASP A 26 -5.64 -2.39 14.67
N LEU A 27 -5.92 -3.70 14.62
CA LEU A 27 -5.66 -4.52 13.45
C LEU A 27 -6.24 -3.94 12.14
N PRO A 28 -7.50 -3.45 12.08
CA PRO A 28 -8.03 -2.88 10.84
C PRO A 28 -7.24 -1.65 10.39
N LEU A 29 -6.93 -0.72 11.31
CA LEU A 29 -6.17 0.49 11.01
C LEU A 29 -4.74 0.16 10.57
N ARG A 30 -4.11 -0.79 11.26
CA ARG A 30 -2.77 -1.27 10.90
C ARG A 30 -2.75 -1.87 9.50
N LYS A 31 -3.73 -2.71 9.15
CA LYS A 31 -3.84 -3.28 7.80
C LYS A 31 -3.94 -2.20 6.72
N ARG A 32 -4.80 -1.19 6.90
CA ARG A 32 -4.94 -0.07 5.95
C ARG A 32 -3.67 0.78 5.84
N ALA A 33 -3.02 1.07 6.97
CA ALA A 33 -1.75 1.78 6.97
C ALA A 33 -0.63 0.96 6.30
N THR A 34 -0.53 -0.34 6.57
CA THR A 34 0.40 -1.26 5.89
C THR A 34 0.18 -1.25 4.39
N HIS A 35 -1.07 -1.32 3.93
CA HIS A 35 -1.38 -1.20 2.50
C HIS A 35 -0.80 0.11 1.93
N PHE A 36 -1.12 1.26 2.55
CA PHE A 36 -0.67 2.56 2.10
C PHE A 36 0.86 2.67 2.00
N PHE A 37 1.59 2.37 3.08
CA PHE A 37 3.05 2.55 3.11
C PHE A 37 3.76 1.58 2.16
N THR A 38 3.28 0.34 2.06
CA THR A 38 3.85 -0.62 1.11
C THR A 38 3.50 -0.29 -0.34
N GLU A 39 2.34 0.35 -0.59
CA GLU A 39 1.98 0.81 -1.93
C GLU A 39 2.84 1.98 -2.37
N MET A 40 3.12 2.95 -1.49
CA MET A 40 4.06 4.03 -1.77
C MET A 40 5.43 3.49 -2.21
N ALA A 41 5.96 2.50 -1.48
CA ALA A 41 7.21 1.84 -1.84
C ALA A 41 7.12 1.04 -3.16
N ARG A 42 5.98 0.39 -3.45
CA ARG A 42 5.77 -0.31 -4.73
C ARG A 42 5.67 0.64 -5.90
N VAL A 43 5.06 1.82 -5.73
CA VAL A 43 4.96 2.85 -6.78
C VAL A 43 6.36 3.35 -7.16
N GLU A 44 7.22 3.65 -6.19
CA GLU A 44 8.61 4.05 -6.46
C GLU A 44 9.37 2.95 -7.23
N GLN A 45 9.25 1.70 -6.81
CA GLN A 45 9.84 0.56 -7.50
C GLN A 45 9.25 0.36 -8.90
N GLY A 46 7.96 0.58 -9.07
CA GLY A 46 7.24 0.43 -10.33
C GLY A 46 7.68 1.48 -11.35
N ILE A 47 7.88 2.73 -10.91
CA ILE A 47 8.43 3.79 -11.76
C ILE A 47 9.83 3.39 -12.27
N ALA A 48 10.70 2.90 -11.38
CA ALA A 48 12.04 2.47 -11.77
C ALA A 48 12.02 1.28 -12.75
N ALA A 49 11.20 0.25 -12.49
CA ALA A 49 11.06 -0.90 -13.38
C ALA A 49 10.51 -0.49 -14.76
N TRP A 50 9.49 0.37 -14.78
CA TRP A 50 8.91 0.90 -16.02
C TRP A 50 9.94 1.68 -16.85
N GLN A 51 10.70 2.58 -16.22
CA GLN A 51 11.75 3.36 -16.89
C GLN A 51 12.87 2.48 -17.45
N ALA A 52 13.19 1.37 -16.79
CA ALA A 52 14.18 0.40 -17.24
C ALA A 52 13.66 -0.54 -18.35
N GLY A 53 12.36 -0.52 -18.66
CA GLY A 53 11.73 -1.48 -19.57
C GLY A 53 11.59 -2.89 -18.97
N ASP A 54 11.74 -3.05 -17.65
CA ASP A 54 11.61 -4.32 -16.94
C ASP A 54 10.13 -4.62 -16.66
N LEU A 55 9.46 -5.13 -17.69
CA LEU A 55 8.03 -5.46 -17.62
C LEU A 55 7.76 -6.65 -16.68
N THR A 56 8.71 -7.56 -16.51
CA THR A 56 8.57 -8.69 -15.57
C THR A 56 8.49 -8.17 -14.15
N ARG A 57 9.46 -7.34 -13.73
CA ARG A 57 9.44 -6.74 -12.40
C ARG A 57 8.23 -5.85 -12.19
N PHE A 58 7.84 -5.09 -13.21
CA PHE A 58 6.65 -4.26 -13.14
C PHE A 58 5.39 -5.11 -12.91
N GLY A 59 5.21 -6.21 -13.66
CA GLY A 59 4.10 -7.14 -13.48
C GLY A 59 4.04 -7.77 -12.09
N GLU A 60 5.18 -8.17 -11.53
CA GLU A 60 5.27 -8.67 -10.15
C GLU A 60 4.78 -7.63 -9.12
N LEU A 61 5.16 -6.37 -9.30
CA LEU A 61 4.74 -5.28 -8.42
C LEU A 61 3.23 -5.02 -8.52
N ILE A 62 2.63 -5.15 -9.70
CA ILE A 62 1.18 -5.07 -9.89
C ILE A 62 0.46 -6.22 -9.18
N ALA A 63 0.95 -7.45 -9.32
CA ALA A 63 0.39 -8.60 -8.60
C ALA A 63 0.46 -8.39 -7.07
N GLN A 64 1.60 -7.93 -6.55
CA GLN A 64 1.76 -7.61 -5.12
C GLN A 64 0.83 -6.48 -4.64
N SER A 65 0.57 -5.47 -5.48
CA SER A 65 -0.41 -4.41 -5.20
C SER A 65 -1.83 -4.99 -5.13
N GLY A 66 -2.19 -5.90 -6.05
CA GLY A 66 -3.44 -6.65 -6.03
C GLY A 66 -3.61 -7.46 -4.74
N GLU A 67 -2.58 -8.22 -4.34
CA GLU A 67 -2.59 -8.98 -3.09
C GLU A 67 -2.85 -8.10 -1.87
N SER A 68 -2.14 -6.98 -1.80
CA SER A 68 -2.27 -6.02 -0.71
C SER A 68 -3.66 -5.37 -0.69
N SER A 69 -4.24 -5.10 -1.85
CA SER A 69 -5.60 -4.56 -1.96
C SER A 69 -6.65 -5.53 -1.40
N ILE A 70 -6.46 -6.84 -1.61
CA ILE A 70 -7.35 -7.89 -1.09
C ILE A 70 -7.11 -8.15 0.41
N LYS A 71 -5.85 -8.34 0.82
CA LYS A 71 -5.52 -8.80 2.19
C LYS A 71 -5.41 -7.66 3.21
N ASN A 72 -4.84 -6.53 2.82
CA ASN A 72 -4.56 -5.39 3.70
C ASN A 72 -5.58 -4.27 3.55
N TYR A 73 -6.01 -3.96 2.32
CA TYR A 73 -7.06 -2.96 2.11
C TYR A 73 -8.47 -3.56 2.19
N GLU A 74 -8.58 -4.90 2.13
CA GLU A 74 -9.84 -5.66 2.17
C GLU A 74 -10.86 -5.10 1.17
N SER A 75 -10.36 -4.84 -0.04
CA SER A 75 -11.09 -4.30 -1.17
C SER A 75 -11.08 -5.28 -2.33
N GLY A 76 -12.07 -5.13 -3.21
CA GLY A 76 -12.32 -6.05 -4.32
C GLY A 76 -13.69 -6.69 -4.21
N CYS A 77 -14.32 -6.97 -5.36
CA CYS A 77 -15.49 -7.83 -5.42
C CYS A 77 -15.05 -9.29 -5.64
N PRO A 78 -15.90 -10.28 -5.36
CA PRO A 78 -15.56 -11.69 -5.54
C PRO A 78 -15.00 -12.00 -6.93
N GLN A 79 -15.54 -11.37 -7.98
CA GLN A 79 -15.10 -11.58 -9.36
C GLN A 79 -13.65 -11.09 -9.59
N LEU A 80 -13.29 -9.93 -9.01
CA LEU A 80 -11.92 -9.42 -9.10
C LEU A 80 -10.93 -10.28 -8.31
N ILE A 81 -11.36 -10.80 -7.16
CA ILE A 81 -10.54 -11.71 -6.34
C ILE A 81 -10.31 -13.01 -7.10
N THR A 82 -11.34 -13.59 -7.72
CA THR A 82 -11.18 -14.80 -8.54
C THR A 82 -10.22 -14.59 -9.70
N LEU A 83 -10.28 -13.45 -10.40
CA LEU A 83 -9.32 -13.14 -11.47
C LEU A 83 -7.89 -13.02 -10.95
N TYR A 84 -7.70 -12.51 -9.73
CA TYR A 84 -6.39 -12.44 -9.10
C TYR A 84 -5.85 -13.82 -8.72
N GLU A 85 -6.70 -14.72 -8.21
CA GLU A 85 -6.31 -16.06 -7.74
C GLU A 85 -5.87 -17.02 -8.87
N ILE A 86 -6.18 -16.69 -10.13
CA ILE A 86 -5.79 -17.49 -11.31
C ILE A 86 -4.53 -16.97 -12.03
N LEU A 87 -3.92 -15.89 -11.55
CA LEU A 87 -2.63 -15.37 -12.05
C LEU A 87 -1.48 -16.31 -11.68
#